data_AF-A0A9C9YVS9-F1
#
_entry.id   AF-A0A9C9YVS9-F1
#
_cell.length_a   1.000
_cell.length_b   1.000
_cell.length_c   1.000
_cell.angle_alpha   90.00
_cell.angle_beta   90.00
_cell.angle_gamma   90.00
#
_symmetry.space_group_name_H-M   'P 1'
#
loop_
_entity.id
_entity.type
_entity.pdbx_description
1 polymer ?
#
loop_
_entity_poly.entity_id
_entity_poly.type
_entity_poly.pdbx_seq_one_letter_code
_entity_poly.pdbx_strand_id
1 'polypeptide(L)'
;MIAVLVFAVAVLLFAGLVVTGYFLALFRKDQLGMRKVLLALVAEMRADRQRLEKLQDRIDGVRREFSLQLAGDDDEVIAEAIRMARQGATAEQIRMTFDLRPSEANIIVSSHGRSARQETAAWQEVGL
;
A
#
# COMPACT_ATOMS: atom_id res chain seq x y z
N MET A 1 -7.16 14.53 73.82
CA MET A 1 -6.46 13.53 72.98
C MET A 1 -7.35 12.92 71.90
N ILE A 2 -8.55 12.41 72.23
CA ILE A 2 -9.44 11.73 71.26
C ILE A 2 -9.84 12.63 70.08
N ALA A 3 -10.22 13.90 70.32
CA ALA A 3 -10.60 14.83 69.26
C ALA A 3 -9.49 15.11 68.24
N VAL A 4 -8.23 15.15 68.70
CA VAL A 4 -7.06 15.37 67.83
C VAL A 4 -6.81 14.14 66.95
N LEU A 5 -7.00 12.94 67.49
CA LEU A 5 -6.87 11.69 66.74
C LEU A 5 -7.95 11.57 65.65
N VAL A 6 -9.20 11.90 65.99
CA VAL A 6 -10.32 11.89 65.02
C VAL A 6 -10.07 12.90 63.90
N PHE A 7 -9.58 14.10 64.23
CA PHE A 7 -9.24 15.10 63.22
C PHE A 7 -8.10 14.63 62.29
N ALA A 8 -7.05 14.03 62.84
CA ALA A 8 -5.94 13.50 62.05
C ALA A 8 -6.40 12.39 61.09
N VAL A 9 -7.29 11.50 61.53
CA VAL A 9 -7.86 10.43 60.68
C VAL A 9 -8.74 11.03 59.57
N ALA A 10 -9.57 12.03 59.90
CA ALA A 10 -10.41 12.70 58.90
C ALA A 10 -9.60 13.39 57.79
N VAL A 11 -8.50 14.04 58.15
CA VAL A 11 -7.58 14.67 57.19
C VAL A 11 -6.91 13.62 56.29
N LEU A 12 -6.50 12.49 56.85
CA LEU A 12 -5.91 11.39 56.09
C LEU A 12 -6.90 10.78 55.08
N LEU A 13 -8.14 10.56 55.49
CA LEU A 13 -9.20 10.08 54.60
C LEU A 13 -9.50 11.08 53.49
N PHE A 14 -9.57 12.36 53.81
CA PHE A 14 -9.80 13.41 52.82
C PHE A 14 -8.64 13.50 51.81
N ALA A 15 -7.39 13.47 52.28
CA ALA A 15 -6.22 13.44 51.42
C ALA A 15 -6.22 12.21 50.50
N GLY A 16 -6.55 11.03 51.04
CA GLY A 16 -6.70 9.81 50.24
C GLY A 16 -7.76 9.96 49.14
N LEU A 17 -8.92 10.53 49.46
CA LEU A 17 -10.02 10.73 48.52
C LEU A 17 -9.65 11.71 47.40
N VAL A 18 -8.92 12.79 47.72
CA VAL A 18 -8.40 13.74 46.74
C VAL A 18 -7.39 13.08 45.80
N VAL A 19 -6.46 12.29 46.33
CA VAL A 19 -5.46 11.57 45.52
C VAL A 19 -6.15 10.57 44.60
N THR A 20 -7.07 9.73 45.12
CA THR A 20 -7.81 8.77 44.30
C THR A 20 -8.65 9.45 43.22
N GLY A 21 -9.31 10.56 43.54
CA GLY A 21 -10.07 11.35 42.58
C GLY A 21 -9.20 11.95 41.48
N TYR A 22 -8.02 12.46 41.84
CA TYR A 22 -7.04 13.00 40.89
C TYR A 22 -6.53 11.92 39.93
N PHE A 23 -6.18 10.74 40.44
CA PHE A 23 -5.78 9.60 39.61
C PHE A 23 -6.92 9.18 38.66
N LEU A 24 -8.16 9.08 39.13
CA LEU A 24 -9.31 8.75 38.28
C LEU A 24 -9.51 9.75 37.13
N ALA A 25 -9.32 11.04 37.41
CA ALA A 25 -9.44 12.10 36.41
C ALA A 25 -8.33 12.01 35.34
N LEU A 26 -7.10 11.72 35.75
CA LEU A 26 -5.96 11.47 34.86
C LEU A 26 -6.23 10.26 33.94
N PHE A 27 -6.64 9.13 34.51
CA PHE A 27 -6.92 7.92 33.72
C PHE A 27 -8.06 8.15 32.69
N ARG A 28 -9.11 8.87 33.05
CA ARG A 28 -10.18 9.23 32.09
C ARG A 28 -9.67 10.12 30.97
N LYS A 29 -8.80 11.09 31.27
CA LYS A 29 -8.23 12.00 30.28
C LYS A 29 -7.34 11.26 29.28
N ASP A 30 -6.51 10.34 29.74
CA ASP A 30 -5.63 9.54 28.88
C ASP A 30 -6.42 8.61 27.94
N GLN A 31 -7.47 7.97 28.43
CA GLN A 31 -8.31 7.12 27.58
C GLN A 31 -9.08 7.91 26.52
N LEU A 32 -9.54 9.12 26.83
CA LEU A 32 -10.21 10.00 25.87
C LEU A 32 -9.22 10.55 24.83
N GLY A 33 -7.98 10.85 25.24
CA GLY A 33 -6.91 11.26 24.33
C GLY A 33 -6.58 10.17 23.31
N MET A 34 -6.32 8.94 23.77
CA MET A 34 -6.01 7.81 22.89
C MET A 34 -7.13 7.50 21.91
N ARG A 35 -8.39 7.52 22.35
CA ARG A 35 -9.54 7.28 21.44
C ARG A 35 -9.62 8.32 20.33
N LYS A 36 -9.36 9.60 20.63
CA LYS A 36 -9.35 10.66 19.61
C LYS A 36 -8.21 10.47 18.62
N VAL A 37 -7.01 10.11 19.09
CA VAL A 37 -5.85 9.83 18.22
C VAL A 37 -6.11 8.63 17.33
N LEU A 38 -6.67 7.54 17.86
CA LEU A 38 -7.04 6.35 17.08
C LEU A 38 -8.09 6.67 16.02
N LEU A 39 -9.12 7.47 16.36
CA LEU A 39 -10.14 7.89 15.40
C LEU A 39 -9.55 8.78 14.30
N ALA A 40 -8.65 9.70 14.64
CA ALA A 40 -7.96 10.54 13.67
C ALA A 40 -7.09 9.70 12.72
N LEU A 41 -6.30 8.76 13.25
CA LEU A 41 -5.46 7.86 12.46
C LEU A 41 -6.30 6.97 11.52
N VAL A 42 -7.42 6.45 12.00
CA VAL A 42 -8.34 5.64 11.17
C VAL A 42 -8.99 6.48 10.06
N ALA A 43 -9.34 7.74 10.34
CA ALA A 43 -9.87 8.64 9.34
C ALA A 43 -8.84 8.98 8.25
N GLU A 44 -7.58 9.19 8.65
CA GLU A 44 -6.47 9.47 7.74
C GLU A 44 -6.15 8.26 6.85
N MET A 45 -6.06 7.06 7.43
CA MET A 45 -5.89 5.81 6.66
C MET A 45 -7.02 5.56 5.64
N ARG A 46 -8.27 5.93 5.98
CA ARG A 46 -9.40 5.82 5.04
C ARG A 46 -9.27 6.83 3.89
N ALA A 47 -8.86 8.06 4.19
CA ALA A 47 -8.64 9.08 3.17
C ALA A 47 -7.52 8.68 2.21
N ASP A 48 -6.43 8.09 2.71
CA ASP A 48 -5.34 7.61 1.88
C ASP A 48 -5.71 6.41 1.03
N ARG A 49 -6.53 5.47 1.54
CA ARG A 49 -7.11 4.42 0.70
C ARG A 49 -7.93 4.96 -0.47
N GLN A 50 -8.79 5.94 -0.23
CA GLN A 50 -9.58 6.56 -1.30
C GLN A 50 -8.70 7.29 -2.33
N ARG A 51 -7.58 7.87 -1.91
CA ARG A 51 -6.61 8.48 -2.82
C ARG A 51 -5.90 7.43 -3.67
N LEU A 52 -5.52 6.30 -3.07
CA LEU A 52 -4.90 5.18 -3.77
C LEU A 52 -5.84 4.56 -4.79
N GLU A 53 -7.12 4.37 -4.45
CA GLU A 53 -8.14 3.89 -5.40
C GLU A 53 -8.28 4.83 -6.60
N LYS A 54 -8.35 6.15 -6.37
CA LYS A 54 -8.40 7.14 -7.46
C LYS A 54 -7.13 7.15 -8.32
N LEU A 55 -5.96 6.92 -7.71
CA LEU A 55 -4.70 6.81 -8.43
C LEU A 55 -4.67 5.53 -9.28
N GLN A 56 -5.15 4.41 -8.73
CA GLN A 56 -5.28 3.14 -9.44
C GLN A 56 -6.22 3.28 -10.64
N ASP A 57 -7.38 3.91 -10.46
CA ASP A 57 -8.33 4.17 -11.54
C ASP A 57 -7.71 5.05 -12.64
N ARG A 58 -6.90 6.05 -12.26
CA ARG A 58 -6.14 6.87 -13.22
C ARG A 58 -5.09 6.06 -13.97
N ILE A 59 -4.35 5.21 -13.28
CA ILE A 59 -3.35 4.31 -13.90
C ILE A 59 -4.04 3.36 -14.88
N ASP A 60 -5.17 2.77 -14.50
CA ASP A 60 -5.92 1.86 -15.36
C ASP A 60 -6.60 2.58 -16.53
N GLY A 61 -6.96 3.86 -16.37
CA GLY A 61 -7.41 4.73 -17.45
C GLY A 61 -6.29 5.03 -18.44
N VAL A 62 -5.14 5.50 -17.93
CA VAL A 62 -3.93 5.77 -18.73
C VAL A 62 -3.45 4.50 -19.44
N ARG A 63 -3.45 3.35 -18.77
CA ARG A 63 -3.10 2.06 -19.38
C ARG A 63 -4.06 1.67 -20.50
N ARG A 64 -5.36 1.91 -20.34
CA ARG A 64 -6.36 1.69 -21.38
C ARG A 64 -6.14 2.63 -22.57
N GLU A 65 -5.89 3.91 -22.31
CA GLU A 65 -5.60 4.91 -23.34
C GLU A 65 -4.31 4.57 -24.11
N PHE A 66 -3.24 4.19 -23.41
CA PHE A 66 -2.01 3.67 -24.04
C PHE A 66 -2.28 2.40 -24.84
N SER A 67 -3.07 1.45 -24.33
CA SER A 67 -3.39 0.23 -25.07
C SER A 67 -4.23 0.49 -26.33
N LEU A 68 -5.11 1.49 -26.30
CA LEU A 68 -5.91 1.89 -27.45
C LEU A 68 -5.08 2.68 -28.46
N GLN A 69 -4.12 3.50 -28.01
CA GLN A 69 -3.14 4.14 -28.89
C GLN A 69 -2.22 3.10 -29.53
N LEU A 70 -1.70 2.14 -28.77
CA LEU A 70 -0.89 1.03 -29.32
C LEU A 70 -1.69 0.10 -30.24
N ALA A 71 -3.01 0.01 -30.10
CA ALA A 71 -3.87 -0.77 -31.00
C ALA A 71 -4.35 0.04 -32.21
N GLY A 72 -4.31 1.37 -32.14
CA GLY A 72 -4.62 2.27 -33.25
C GLY A 72 -3.40 2.58 -34.12
N ASP A 73 -2.21 2.63 -33.52
CA ASP A 73 -0.92 2.54 -34.20
C ASP A 73 -0.62 1.06 -34.47
N ASP A 74 -1.30 0.50 -35.47
CA ASP A 74 -0.89 -0.72 -36.17
C ASP A 74 0.48 -0.49 -36.85
N ASP A 75 1.53 -0.31 -36.04
CA ASP A 75 2.90 -0.52 -36.48
C ASP A 75 3.12 -2.03 -36.47
N GLU A 76 3.01 -2.64 -37.65
CA GLU A 76 3.34 -4.04 -37.94
C GLU A 76 4.69 -4.46 -37.31
N VAL A 77 5.59 -3.49 -37.16
CA VAL A 77 6.86 -3.53 -36.43
C VAL A 77 6.70 -3.93 -34.95
N ILE A 78 5.76 -3.35 -34.21
CA ILE A 78 5.51 -3.66 -32.80
C ILE A 78 4.88 -5.04 -32.67
N ALA A 79 3.94 -5.38 -33.56
CA ALA A 79 3.34 -6.72 -33.58
C ALA A 79 4.40 -7.80 -33.82
N GLU A 80 5.32 -7.57 -34.77
CA GLU A 80 6.43 -8.47 -35.07
C GLU A 80 7.46 -8.55 -33.93
N ALA A 81 7.80 -7.40 -33.31
CA ALA A 81 8.66 -7.35 -32.14
C ALA A 81 8.07 -8.15 -30.96
N ILE A 82 6.76 -8.07 -30.74
CA ILE A 82 6.06 -8.88 -29.73
C ILE A 82 6.13 -10.37 -30.09
N ARG A 83 6.00 -10.76 -31.36
CA ARG A 83 6.18 -12.16 -31.77
C ARG A 83 7.60 -12.64 -31.48
N MET A 84 8.62 -11.85 -31.81
CA MET A 84 10.02 -12.18 -31.49
C MET A 84 10.25 -12.32 -29.98
N ALA A 85 9.71 -11.41 -29.16
CA ALA A 85 9.76 -11.53 -27.69
C ALA A 85 9.11 -12.83 -27.19
N ARG A 86 7.92 -13.16 -27.71
CA ARG A 86 7.23 -14.43 -27.40
C ARG A 86 7.99 -15.66 -27.87
N GLN A 87 8.88 -15.54 -28.86
CA GLN A 87 9.78 -16.59 -29.33
C GLN A 87 11.06 -16.72 -28.48
N GLY A 88 11.26 -15.81 -27.52
CA GLY A 88 12.42 -15.81 -26.61
C GLY A 88 13.54 -14.87 -27.06
N ALA A 89 13.28 -13.95 -28.00
CA ALA A 89 14.26 -12.95 -28.38
C ALA A 89 14.56 -11.99 -27.22
N THR A 90 15.83 -11.61 -27.09
CA THR A 90 16.28 -10.65 -26.08
C THR A 90 15.95 -9.23 -26.49
N ALA A 91 15.91 -8.31 -25.52
CA ALA A 91 15.61 -6.90 -25.80
C ALA A 91 16.62 -6.30 -26.79
N GLU A 92 17.87 -6.75 -26.72
CA GLU A 92 18.92 -6.32 -27.64
C GLU A 92 18.68 -6.80 -29.09
N GLN A 93 18.19 -8.03 -29.28
CA GLN A 93 17.86 -8.55 -30.60
C GLN A 93 16.69 -7.81 -31.23
N ILE A 94 15.65 -7.52 -30.44
CA ILE A 94 14.48 -6.76 -30.90
C ILE A 94 14.88 -5.31 -31.23
N ARG A 95 15.72 -4.70 -30.39
CA ARG A 95 16.28 -3.37 -30.61
C ARG A 95 16.99 -3.26 -31.96
N MET A 96 17.88 -4.21 -32.26
CA MET A 96 18.63 -4.22 -33.52
C MET A 96 17.76 -4.54 -34.74
N THR A 97 16.72 -5.37 -34.58
CA THR A 97 15.88 -5.83 -35.70
C THR A 97 14.88 -4.78 -36.16
N PHE A 98 14.34 -3.99 -35.23
CA PHE A 98 13.26 -3.04 -35.49
C PHE A 98 13.67 -1.57 -35.25
N ASP A 99 14.97 -1.32 -35.06
CA ASP A 99 15.54 0.00 -34.74
C ASP A 99 14.83 0.75 -33.59
N LEU A 100 14.39 -0.03 -32.59
CA LEU A 100 13.66 0.51 -31.44
C LEU A 100 14.60 1.16 -30.43
N ARG A 101 14.07 2.05 -29.59
CA ARG A 101 14.83 2.57 -28.44
C ARG A 101 15.09 1.45 -27.42
N PRO A 102 16.20 1.51 -26.66
CA PRO A 102 16.48 0.52 -25.61
C PRO A 102 15.34 0.33 -24.61
N SER A 103 14.63 1.41 -24.26
CA SER A 103 13.47 1.36 -23.36
C SER A 103 12.27 0.64 -23.98
N GLU A 104 12.00 0.83 -25.28
CA GLU A 104 10.89 0.20 -25.99
C GLU A 104 11.10 -1.31 -26.12
N ALA A 105 12.31 -1.72 -26.52
CA ALA A 105 12.64 -3.14 -26.61
C ALA A 105 12.63 -3.85 -25.25
N ASN A 106 13.08 -3.19 -24.18
CA ASN A 106 12.99 -3.70 -22.81
C ASN A 106 11.54 -3.86 -22.34
N ILE A 107 10.66 -2.91 -22.67
CA ILE A 107 9.23 -2.99 -22.36
C ILE A 107 8.62 -4.19 -23.09
N ILE A 108 8.91 -4.37 -24.38
CA ILE A 108 8.36 -5.48 -25.18
C ILE A 108 8.78 -6.85 -24.62
N VAL A 109 10.07 -7.05 -24.29
CA VAL A 109 10.54 -8.31 -23.71
C VAL A 109 10.03 -8.53 -22.29
N SER A 110 9.97 -7.52 -21.44
CA SER A 110 9.47 -7.69 -20.07
C SER A 110 7.96 -7.93 -20.00
N SER A 111 7.19 -7.39 -20.94
CA SER A 111 5.72 -7.54 -20.97
C SER A 111 5.24 -8.73 -21.79
N HIS A 112 5.99 -9.15 -22.82
CA HIS A 112 5.58 -10.19 -23.78
C HIS A 112 6.61 -11.32 -23.97
N GLY A 113 7.78 -11.24 -23.33
CA GLY A 113 8.83 -12.25 -23.39
C GLY A 113 8.40 -13.59 -22.80
N ARG A 114 8.97 -14.68 -23.31
CA ARG A 114 8.65 -16.05 -22.89
C ARG A 114 9.03 -16.39 -21.43
N SER A 115 9.80 -15.54 -20.76
CA SER A 115 10.36 -15.83 -19.43
C SER A 115 9.56 -15.19 -18.30
N ALA A 116 8.51 -15.88 -17.84
CA ALA A 116 8.04 -15.88 -16.42
C ALA A 116 6.70 -16.62 -16.24
N ARG A 117 5.84 -16.76 -17.27
CA ARG A 117 4.54 -17.44 -17.10
C ARG A 117 4.61 -18.97 -17.11
N GLN A 118 5.66 -19.57 -17.68
CA GLN A 118 5.79 -21.04 -17.73
C GLN A 118 6.55 -21.64 -16.54
N GLU A 119 7.44 -20.90 -15.88
CA GLU A 119 8.11 -21.41 -14.67
C GLU A 119 7.14 -21.48 -13.48
N THR A 120 6.22 -20.52 -13.31
CA THR A 120 5.22 -20.61 -12.24
C THR A 120 4.21 -21.76 -12.43
N ALA A 121 4.02 -22.24 -13.66
CA ALA A 121 3.20 -23.44 -13.91
C ALA A 121 3.96 -24.72 -13.58
N ALA A 122 5.27 -24.78 -13.84
CA ALA A 122 6.11 -25.94 -13.53
C ALA A 122 6.34 -26.13 -12.02
N TRP A 123 6.33 -25.07 -11.22
CA TRP A 123 6.42 -25.17 -9.76
C TRP A 123 5.07 -25.42 -9.07
N GLN A 124 3.94 -25.34 -9.79
CA GLN A 124 2.62 -25.65 -9.26
C GLN A 124 2.25 -27.14 -9.37
N GLU A 125 2.91 -27.91 -10.25
CA GLU A 125 2.69 -29.36 -10.40
C GLU A 125 3.63 -30.23 -9.53
N VAL A 126 4.65 -29.67 -8.87
CA VAL A 126 5.61 -30.44 -8.05
C VAL A 126 5.49 -30.12 -6.54
N GLY A 127 4.42 -29.44 -6.12
CA GLY A 127 4.30 -28.94 -4.75
C GLY A 127 2.88 -28.89 -4.22
N LEU A 128 2.16 -30.02 -4.25
CA LEU A 128 1.28 -30.56 -3.19
C LEU A 128 0.51 -31.79 -3.69
#